data_AF-A0A358QPK3-F1
#
_entry.id   AF-A0A358QPK3-F1
#
_cell.length_a   1.000
_cell.length_b   1.000
_cell.length_c   1.000
_cell.angle_alpha   90.00
_cell.angle_beta   90.00
_cell.angle_gamma   90.00
#
_symmetry.space_group_name_H-M   'P 1'
#
loop_
_entity.id
_entity.type
_entity.pdbx_description
1 polymer ?
#
loop_
_entity_poly.entity_id
_entity_poly.type
_entity_poly.pdbx_seq_one_letter_code
_entity_poly.pdbx_strand_id
1 'polypeptide(L)'
;MGRRPGHLRVLRRRHRGEQLRLRHGDALRGRRAGRRDLAGLALADGRTRAHRLRGGGVADVHLAHLLAERAPVHDDGGADLPGPRRRHPPPSALASGPDRGVGRLDGVPRHPDGDRPVRGVTMSAGSRRLSGTSRPRPAVFDRIIAGVRGRRPLEKAALLSVGMVVAMRVVLGLAVAVSCGDGHCDTQGITWFGPPPATSGWQGLLVGPWQRNDAALYSQIALHGYLPPSSGIGPVGVFFPLFPLLTRAFMSLLGGDSILSGLVVNSVLTVVALTLLFRLVETEFGEKAGYRAQLLLGVGPAIFFLLSPLSEATFLTFTLAAVLAARRGRIVLASLFAAGATLARIQGILVMVPVLIELGIQARARLTANQRPFRLSHGSLVLPPACLLGFELYVTGHGYPGGILAAEQVYWHAHTVFPGVAVWDSLLWVFSHADIPELLNLLAVGALLVCIFFMWRRLRPSDTAYAAVSLLVIVSHVNGFSPLMSALRFCVLTYPVWVLLGRSLPSPQDLRRALVVLGALTLLVTLGISGYHMVQ
;
A
#
# COMPACT_ATOMS: atom_id res chain seq x y z
N MET A 1 -66.93 -24.13 26.44
CA MET A 1 -67.26 -23.43 27.70
C MET A 1 -66.10 -22.49 28.01
N GLY A 2 -66.19 -21.19 28.18
CA GLY A 2 -67.32 -20.28 28.25
C GLY A 2 -66.87 -19.02 29.01
N ARG A 3 -66.93 -17.86 28.33
CA ARG A 3 -67.30 -16.53 28.86
C ARG A 3 -66.46 -15.86 29.98
N ARG A 4 -65.84 -14.71 29.61
CA ARG A 4 -65.79 -13.43 30.38
C ARG A 4 -67.25 -13.01 30.79
N PRO A 5 -67.57 -12.02 31.68
CA PRO A 5 -66.86 -10.73 31.94
C PRO A 5 -67.10 -9.98 33.29
N GLY A 6 -66.52 -8.76 33.41
CA GLY A 6 -67.09 -7.57 34.12
C GLY A 6 -66.74 -7.41 35.61
N HIS A 7 -66.74 -6.23 36.24
CA HIS A 7 -66.84 -4.79 35.90
C HIS A 7 -66.73 -4.03 37.26
N LEU A 8 -66.57 -2.69 37.22
CA LEU A 8 -66.78 -1.67 38.30
C LEU A 8 -65.61 -1.40 39.27
N ARG A 9 -65.42 -0.20 39.83
CA ARG A 9 -65.57 1.23 39.45
C ARG A 9 -65.14 2.01 40.73
N VAL A 10 -64.40 3.10 40.54
CA VAL A 10 -64.48 4.38 41.29
C VAL A 10 -64.22 4.39 42.81
N LEU A 11 -63.21 5.18 43.21
CA LEU A 11 -63.38 6.15 44.30
C LEU A 11 -62.60 7.45 44.04
N ARG A 12 -63.35 8.55 44.09
CA ARG A 12 -62.99 9.97 44.00
C ARG A 12 -62.28 10.45 45.28
N ARG A 13 -61.36 11.41 45.16
CA ARG A 13 -61.34 12.60 46.03
C ARG A 13 -61.03 13.89 45.24
N ARG A 14 -61.96 14.84 45.39
CA ARG A 14 -62.00 16.28 45.07
C ARG A 14 -61.03 17.07 45.99
N HIS A 15 -60.64 18.35 45.84
CA HIS A 15 -61.02 19.50 45.02
C HIS A 15 -60.02 20.67 45.24
N ARG A 16 -60.13 21.71 44.38
CA ARG A 16 -59.71 23.14 44.47
C ARG A 16 -58.21 23.42 44.27
N GLY A 17 -57.73 24.28 43.37
CA GLY A 17 -58.36 25.22 42.44
C GLY A 17 -57.91 26.66 42.74
N GLU A 18 -57.13 27.27 41.86
CA GLU A 18 -57.28 28.68 41.43
C GLU A 18 -56.39 28.99 40.21
N GLN A 19 -57.02 29.62 39.21
CA GLN A 19 -56.45 30.20 37.99
C GLN A 19 -56.46 31.72 38.14
N LEU A 20 -55.53 32.45 37.51
CA LEU A 20 -55.71 33.78 36.88
C LEU A 20 -54.38 34.14 36.18
N ARG A 21 -54.28 34.09 34.85
CA ARG A 21 -54.70 35.04 33.79
C ARG A 21 -53.59 36.03 33.38
N LEU A 22 -53.31 35.97 32.08
CA LEU A 22 -52.55 36.89 31.23
C LEU A 22 -53.18 38.29 31.16
N ARG A 23 -52.35 39.32 30.94
CA ARG A 23 -52.70 40.48 30.09
C ARG A 23 -51.46 41.20 29.54
N HIS A 24 -51.51 41.48 28.23
CA HIS A 24 -50.68 42.39 27.45
C HIS A 24 -50.88 43.86 27.87
N GLY A 25 -49.89 44.72 27.52
CA GLY A 25 -50.16 46.12 27.18
C GLY A 25 -49.07 47.13 27.54
N ASP A 26 -48.42 47.66 26.51
CA ASP A 26 -47.99 49.05 26.32
C ASP A 26 -46.69 49.63 26.94
N ALA A 27 -45.76 49.88 25.99
CA ALA A 27 -45.28 51.21 25.59
C ALA A 27 -44.15 51.94 26.36
N LEU A 28 -43.03 52.05 25.61
CA LEU A 28 -42.34 53.30 25.21
C LEU A 28 -41.31 53.99 26.14
N ARG A 29 -40.20 54.29 25.46
CA ARG A 29 -39.19 55.38 25.62
C ARG A 29 -37.98 55.12 26.52
N GLY A 30 -36.80 55.23 25.90
CA GLY A 30 -35.68 55.90 26.57
C GLY A 30 -34.25 55.52 26.15
N ARG A 31 -33.76 56.20 25.11
CA ARG A 31 -32.37 56.69 24.94
C ARG A 31 -31.22 55.73 24.60
N ARG A 32 -30.64 56.04 23.43
CA ARG A 32 -29.27 55.77 22.96
C ARG A 32 -28.22 56.43 23.87
N ALA A 33 -27.13 55.71 24.15
CA ALA A 33 -25.72 56.13 24.28
C ALA A 33 -24.97 54.93 24.91
N GLY A 34 -23.77 54.50 24.54
CA GLY A 34 -22.78 54.95 23.58
C GLY A 34 -21.67 53.88 23.58
N ARG A 35 -20.92 53.80 22.48
CA ARG A 35 -19.65 53.06 22.37
C ARG A 35 -18.71 53.46 23.51
N ARG A 36 -17.98 52.49 24.06
CA ARG A 36 -16.53 52.59 24.31
C ARG A 36 -15.91 51.23 24.60
N ASP A 37 -14.81 51.01 23.90
CA ASP A 37 -13.83 49.94 24.07
C ASP A 37 -13.33 49.84 25.51
N LEU A 38 -13.05 48.61 25.96
CA LEU A 38 -11.99 48.34 26.94
C LEU A 38 -11.46 46.91 26.71
N ALA A 39 -10.26 46.85 26.13
CA ALA A 39 -9.34 45.74 26.28
C ALA A 39 -8.68 45.82 27.66
N GLY A 40 -8.45 44.68 28.33
CA GLY A 40 -7.50 44.60 29.44
C GLY A 40 -7.81 43.58 30.54
N LEU A 41 -7.05 42.47 30.52
CA LEU A 41 -6.30 41.88 31.65
C LEU A 41 -7.02 41.41 32.94
N ALA A 42 -6.91 40.10 33.23
CA ALA A 42 -6.52 39.48 34.52
C ALA A 42 -6.60 37.94 34.37
N LEU A 43 -5.51 37.16 34.31
CA LEU A 43 -4.65 36.62 35.38
C LEU A 43 -5.36 35.94 36.58
N ALA A 44 -5.09 34.62 36.71
CA ALA A 44 -5.05 33.76 37.90
C ALA A 44 -6.36 33.65 38.74
N ASP A 45 -6.77 32.52 39.30
CA ASP A 45 -6.08 31.48 40.05
C ASP A 45 -7.08 30.35 40.40
N GLY A 46 -6.60 29.20 40.88
CA GLY A 46 -7.31 28.47 41.95
C GLY A 46 -8.21 27.27 41.63
N ARG A 47 -7.55 26.11 41.41
CA ARG A 47 -7.78 24.81 42.08
C ARG A 47 -9.22 24.28 42.36
N THR A 48 -9.44 23.08 41.82
CA THR A 48 -10.13 21.89 42.39
C THR A 48 -11.62 21.96 42.74
N ARG A 49 -12.42 21.09 42.07
CA ARG A 49 -13.19 20.03 42.74
C ARG A 49 -13.69 18.97 41.76
N ALA A 50 -13.34 17.72 42.06
CA ALA A 50 -13.89 16.54 41.41
C ALA A 50 -15.32 16.29 41.88
N HIS A 51 -16.22 15.94 40.96
CA HIS A 51 -17.35 15.08 41.28
C HIS A 51 -17.70 14.15 40.10
N ARG A 52 -17.83 12.88 40.48
CA ARG A 52 -18.29 11.71 39.75
C ARG A 52 -19.66 11.94 39.09
N LEU A 53 -19.79 11.64 37.80
CA LEU A 53 -21.03 11.09 37.23
C LEU A 53 -20.69 10.00 36.20
N ARG A 54 -21.25 8.81 36.44
CA ARG A 54 -21.29 7.66 35.55
C ARG A 54 -22.49 7.82 34.60
N GLY A 55 -22.33 7.34 33.36
CA GLY A 55 -23.36 6.56 32.66
C GLY A 55 -24.19 7.30 31.60
N GLY A 56 -24.16 6.77 30.38
CA GLY A 56 -24.94 7.17 29.20
C GLY A 56 -24.01 7.72 28.13
N GLY A 57 -23.86 7.17 26.92
CA GLY A 57 -24.71 6.28 26.15
C GLY A 57 -24.52 6.74 24.70
N VAL A 58 -23.97 5.88 23.86
CA VAL A 58 -23.61 6.16 22.46
C VAL A 58 -24.90 6.34 21.65
N ALA A 59 -25.24 7.59 21.33
CA ALA A 59 -26.09 8.03 20.20
C ALA A 59 -26.58 9.46 20.48
N ASP A 60 -25.82 10.50 20.11
CA ASP A 60 -26.40 11.86 19.93
C ASP A 60 -25.46 12.91 19.30
N VAL A 61 -24.30 12.53 18.74
CA VAL A 61 -23.42 13.47 18.04
C VAL A 61 -23.65 13.47 16.51
N HIS A 62 -24.57 12.64 16.01
CA HIS A 62 -24.73 12.43 14.56
C HIS A 62 -25.78 13.30 13.85
N LEU A 63 -26.35 14.32 14.52
CA LEU A 63 -27.41 15.15 13.91
C LEU A 63 -27.15 16.66 13.93
N ALA A 64 -26.10 17.13 14.62
CA ALA A 64 -25.83 18.57 14.74
C ALA A 64 -25.00 19.16 13.59
N HIS A 65 -24.30 18.34 12.79
CA HIS A 65 -23.44 18.83 11.71
C HIS A 65 -24.05 18.83 10.30
N LEU A 66 -25.25 18.24 10.13
CA LEU A 66 -25.93 18.10 8.83
C LEU A 66 -26.94 19.22 8.51
N LEU A 67 -27.03 20.28 9.33
CA LEU A 67 -27.97 21.39 9.12
C LEU A 67 -27.32 22.78 8.99
N ALA A 68 -25.99 22.87 8.87
CA ALA A 68 -25.28 24.15 8.79
C ALA A 68 -24.88 24.62 7.37
N GLU A 69 -25.25 23.89 6.30
CA GLU A 69 -24.82 24.22 4.92
C GLU A 69 -25.96 24.62 3.96
N ARG A 70 -27.06 25.17 4.48
CA ARG A 70 -28.07 25.82 3.63
C ARG A 70 -28.45 27.20 4.15
N ALA A 71 -27.64 28.19 3.78
CA ALA A 71 -28.07 29.59 3.75
C ALA A 71 -27.52 30.26 2.47
N PRO A 72 -28.35 31.00 1.71
CA PRO A 72 -27.98 31.58 0.42
C PRO A 72 -27.15 32.85 0.59
N VAL A 73 -26.12 33.01 -0.24
CA VAL A 73 -25.30 34.23 -0.32
C VAL A 73 -26.04 35.28 -1.16
N HIS A 74 -26.25 36.45 -0.55
CA HIS A 74 -26.74 37.66 -1.18
C HIS A 74 -25.67 38.30 -2.06
N ASP A 75 -26.12 38.72 -3.24
CA ASP A 75 -25.42 39.44 -4.30
C ASP A 75 -25.32 40.94 -3.93
N ASP A 76 -24.14 41.54 -4.07
CA ASP A 76 -23.94 42.99 -4.17
C ASP A 76 -22.51 43.32 -4.65
N GLY A 77 -22.40 44.03 -5.78
CA GLY A 77 -21.20 44.78 -6.17
C GLY A 77 -20.67 44.50 -7.57
N GLY A 78 -21.18 45.24 -8.56
CA GLY A 78 -20.70 45.18 -9.95
C GLY A 78 -19.42 45.96 -10.23
N ALA A 79 -18.67 45.51 -11.24
CA ALA A 79 -17.92 46.32 -12.20
C ALA A 79 -17.42 45.44 -13.37
N ASP A 80 -17.62 45.95 -14.59
CA ASP A 80 -16.90 45.70 -15.85
C ASP A 80 -16.88 44.31 -16.53
N LEU A 81 -17.69 44.19 -17.59
CA LEU A 81 -17.61 43.16 -18.64
C LEU A 81 -17.07 43.74 -19.95
N PRO A 82 -16.17 43.02 -20.65
CA PRO A 82 -16.16 42.98 -22.11
C PRO A 82 -16.53 41.57 -22.61
N GLY A 83 -17.47 41.52 -23.57
CA GLY A 83 -18.14 40.30 -24.02
C GLY A 83 -17.31 39.27 -24.82
N PRO A 84 -17.88 38.07 -25.07
CA PRO A 84 -17.14 36.96 -25.67
C PRO A 84 -17.12 37.02 -27.22
N ARG A 85 -15.93 36.91 -27.80
CA ARG A 85 -15.74 36.76 -29.25
C ARG A 85 -15.86 35.29 -29.68
N ARG A 86 -16.92 35.07 -30.46
CA ARG A 86 -17.07 34.22 -31.68
C ARG A 86 -16.60 32.76 -31.69
N ARG A 87 -17.60 31.91 -31.98
CA ARG A 87 -17.60 30.50 -32.38
C ARG A 87 -16.94 30.27 -33.75
N HIS A 88 -16.21 29.17 -33.89
CA HIS A 88 -15.86 28.56 -35.19
C HIS A 88 -16.91 27.50 -35.59
N PRO A 89 -17.33 27.42 -36.87
CA PRO A 89 -18.26 26.40 -37.37
C PRO A 89 -17.57 25.14 -37.93
N PRO A 90 -18.31 24.02 -38.14
CA PRO A 90 -17.77 22.74 -38.63
C PRO A 90 -17.74 22.67 -40.17
N PRO A 91 -16.95 21.77 -40.79
CA PRO A 91 -17.03 21.53 -42.22
C PRO A 91 -18.09 20.47 -42.58
N SER A 92 -18.88 20.84 -43.59
CA SER A 92 -19.95 20.10 -44.24
C SER A 92 -19.44 19.05 -45.25
N ALA A 93 -20.25 18.01 -45.43
CA ALA A 93 -20.10 16.99 -46.45
C ALA A 93 -20.83 17.35 -47.77
N LEU A 94 -20.42 16.64 -48.84
CA LEU A 94 -21.09 16.36 -50.13
C LEU A 94 -20.89 17.33 -51.32
N ALA A 95 -20.24 16.81 -52.37
CA ALA A 95 -20.62 16.87 -53.79
C ALA A 95 -19.66 15.95 -54.60
N SER A 96 -20.11 14.77 -55.03
CA SER A 96 -20.59 14.44 -56.40
C SER A 96 -19.47 14.06 -57.39
N GLY A 97 -19.39 12.76 -57.71
CA GLY A 97 -18.67 12.24 -58.88
C GLY A 97 -19.59 12.07 -60.09
N PRO A 98 -19.04 11.86 -61.30
CA PRO A 98 -19.82 11.50 -62.47
C PRO A 98 -19.80 9.99 -62.76
N ASP A 99 -20.90 9.61 -63.41
CA ASP A 99 -21.34 8.28 -63.80
C ASP A 99 -20.69 7.78 -65.12
N ARG A 100 -20.78 6.45 -65.34
CA ARG A 100 -20.77 5.66 -66.60
C ARG A 100 -19.69 4.59 -66.74
N GLY A 101 -20.14 3.34 -66.90
CA GLY A 101 -19.36 2.24 -67.47
C GLY A 101 -19.99 0.86 -67.31
N VAL A 102 -20.89 0.50 -68.24
CA VAL A 102 -21.61 -0.78 -68.36
C VAL A 102 -20.66 -1.94 -68.71
N GLY A 103 -20.89 -3.14 -68.15
CA GLY A 103 -20.21 -4.36 -68.59
C GLY A 103 -20.55 -5.65 -67.81
N ARG A 104 -21.67 -6.29 -68.18
CA ARG A 104 -22.00 -7.74 -68.07
C ARG A 104 -20.78 -8.63 -68.44
N LEU A 105 -20.60 -9.91 -68.08
CA LEU A 105 -21.40 -10.98 -67.45
C LEU A 105 -20.48 -12.23 -67.29
N ASP A 106 -21.00 -13.20 -66.54
CA ASP A 106 -20.83 -14.66 -66.67
C ASP A 106 -19.66 -15.43 -66.04
N GLY A 107 -20.05 -16.44 -65.26
CA GLY A 107 -19.57 -17.80 -65.53
C GLY A 107 -19.02 -18.59 -64.35
N VAL A 108 -19.88 -19.11 -63.47
CA VAL A 108 -19.58 -20.29 -62.65
C VAL A 108 -20.41 -21.46 -63.17
N PRO A 109 -19.81 -22.64 -63.40
CA PRO A 109 -20.55 -23.90 -63.33
C PRO A 109 -20.04 -24.84 -62.22
N ARG A 110 -20.99 -25.63 -61.72
CA ARG A 110 -20.92 -26.59 -60.61
C ARG A 110 -20.36 -27.97 -61.05
N HIS A 111 -19.95 -28.75 -60.05
CA HIS A 111 -19.70 -30.22 -59.97
C HIS A 111 -20.57 -31.11 -60.89
N PRO A 112 -20.17 -32.36 -61.29
CA PRO A 112 -20.18 -33.53 -60.39
C PRO A 112 -19.19 -34.71 -60.71
N ASP A 113 -19.10 -35.66 -59.76
CA ASP A 113 -18.81 -37.12 -59.80
C ASP A 113 -17.83 -37.77 -60.81
N GLY A 114 -17.04 -38.76 -60.33
CA GLY A 114 -16.44 -39.79 -61.19
C GLY A 114 -15.31 -40.62 -60.59
N ASP A 115 -15.52 -41.93 -60.57
CA ASP A 115 -14.76 -43.04 -59.94
C ASP A 115 -13.42 -43.43 -60.65
N ARG A 116 -12.43 -43.91 -59.86
CA ARG A 116 -11.38 -44.95 -60.18
C ARG A 116 -10.09 -44.58 -60.98
N PRO A 117 -9.03 -45.45 -61.05
CA PRO A 117 -7.93 -45.55 -60.07
C PRO A 117 -6.50 -45.53 -60.73
N VAL A 118 -5.45 -45.82 -59.94
CA VAL A 118 -4.16 -46.49 -60.31
C VAL A 118 -2.87 -45.65 -60.47
N ARG A 119 -1.88 -46.03 -59.62
CA ARG A 119 -0.40 -46.07 -59.71
C ARG A 119 0.42 -44.83 -60.14
N GLY A 120 1.07 -44.25 -59.13
CA GLY A 120 2.52 -44.28 -58.89
C GLY A 120 3.50 -44.03 -60.04
N VAL A 121 4.24 -42.91 -59.93
CA VAL A 121 5.66 -42.81 -60.34
C VAL A 121 6.36 -41.83 -59.39
N THR A 122 7.45 -42.28 -58.77
CA THR A 122 8.43 -41.46 -58.05
C THR A 122 9.26 -40.64 -59.03
N MET A 123 9.39 -39.32 -58.82
CA MET A 123 10.60 -38.59 -59.24
C MET A 123 10.91 -37.40 -58.33
N SER A 124 12.17 -37.42 -57.91
CA SER A 124 12.98 -36.37 -57.29
C SER A 124 12.81 -35.00 -57.96
N ALA A 125 12.62 -33.95 -57.14
CA ALA A 125 12.86 -32.58 -57.55
C ALA A 125 13.59 -31.84 -56.42
N GLY A 126 14.85 -31.50 -56.68
CA GLY A 126 15.75 -30.82 -55.74
C GLY A 126 15.23 -29.45 -55.32
N SER A 127 15.11 -29.25 -54.01
CA SER A 127 14.91 -27.93 -53.44
C SER A 127 16.26 -27.20 -53.41
N ARG A 128 16.38 -26.18 -54.27
CA ARG A 128 17.43 -25.17 -54.16
C ARG A 128 17.36 -24.56 -52.76
N ARG A 129 18.42 -24.74 -51.97
CA ARG A 129 18.63 -24.04 -50.70
C ARG A 129 18.66 -22.54 -50.99
N LEU A 130 17.63 -21.83 -50.56
CA LEU A 130 17.76 -20.41 -50.25
C LEU A 130 18.69 -20.31 -49.05
N SER A 131 19.95 -19.97 -49.30
CA SER A 131 20.92 -19.57 -48.30
C SER A 131 20.39 -18.32 -47.60
N GLY A 132 19.65 -18.52 -46.51
CA GLY A 132 19.35 -17.45 -45.57
C GLY A 132 20.66 -16.93 -45.02
N THR A 133 21.04 -15.72 -45.43
CA THR A 133 22.10 -14.94 -44.80
C THR A 133 21.68 -14.66 -43.35
N SER A 134 22.05 -15.54 -42.43
CA SER A 134 21.99 -15.25 -41.01
C SER A 134 22.96 -14.10 -40.77
N ARG A 135 22.41 -12.91 -40.51
CA ARG A 135 23.22 -11.81 -39.96
C ARG A 135 23.97 -12.36 -38.74
N PRO A 136 25.31 -12.21 -38.66
CA PRO A 136 26.05 -12.72 -37.52
C PRO A 136 25.52 -12.04 -36.25
N ARG A 137 25.08 -12.84 -35.28
CA ARG A 137 24.76 -12.33 -33.95
C ARG A 137 26.03 -11.66 -33.41
N PRO A 138 25.97 -10.43 -32.89
CA PRO A 138 27.16 -9.76 -32.39
C PRO A 138 27.79 -10.59 -31.26
N ALA A 139 29.07 -10.92 -31.39
CA ALA A 139 29.83 -11.79 -30.47
C ALA A 139 29.86 -11.33 -29.00
N VAL A 140 29.35 -10.12 -28.72
CA VAL A 140 29.09 -9.59 -27.39
C VAL A 140 27.93 -10.33 -26.71
N PHE A 141 26.85 -10.61 -27.45
CA PHE A 141 25.69 -11.34 -26.91
C PHE A 141 26.05 -12.77 -26.53
N ASP A 142 26.84 -13.46 -27.35
CA ASP A 142 27.26 -14.84 -27.05
C ASP A 142 28.22 -14.89 -25.85
N ARG A 143 29.08 -13.88 -25.66
CA ARG A 143 29.93 -13.74 -24.46
C ARG A 143 29.13 -13.44 -23.20
N ILE A 144 28.11 -12.59 -23.27
CA ILE A 144 27.21 -12.30 -22.14
C ILE A 144 26.42 -13.56 -21.76
N ILE A 145 25.85 -14.27 -22.75
CA ILE A 145 25.08 -15.50 -22.52
C ILE A 145 25.96 -16.62 -21.97
N ALA A 146 27.18 -16.80 -22.49
CA ALA A 146 28.14 -17.78 -21.98
C ALA A 146 28.57 -17.46 -20.54
N GLY A 147 28.82 -16.18 -20.23
CA GLY A 147 29.17 -15.71 -18.89
C GLY A 147 28.06 -15.85 -17.85
N VAL A 148 26.80 -16.05 -18.27
CA VAL A 148 25.66 -16.35 -17.38
C VAL A 148 25.46 -17.86 -17.21
N ARG A 149 25.74 -18.68 -18.23
CA ARG A 149 25.53 -20.14 -18.15
C ARG A 149 26.39 -20.82 -17.08
N GLY A 150 27.64 -20.38 -16.90
CA GLY A 150 28.58 -20.95 -15.91
C GLY A 150 28.39 -20.48 -14.45
N ARG A 151 27.47 -19.53 -14.20
CA ARG A 151 27.27 -18.95 -12.86
C ARG A 151 26.51 -19.87 -11.92
N ARG A 152 26.79 -19.73 -10.62
CA ARG A 152 26.03 -20.42 -9.55
C ARG A 152 24.57 -19.92 -9.55
N PRO A 153 23.58 -20.74 -9.13
CA PRO A 153 22.17 -20.34 -9.12
C PRO A 153 21.92 -19.01 -8.40
N LEU A 154 22.59 -18.79 -7.26
CA LEU A 154 22.48 -17.55 -6.50
C LEU A 154 22.98 -16.31 -7.27
N GLU A 155 24.03 -16.44 -8.07
CA GLU A 155 24.55 -15.33 -8.89
C GLU A 155 23.61 -15.00 -10.04
N LYS A 156 23.00 -16.03 -10.65
CA LYS A 156 21.94 -15.85 -11.66
C LYS A 156 20.73 -15.15 -11.06
N ALA A 157 20.32 -15.55 -9.87
CA ALA A 157 19.24 -14.89 -9.12
C ALA A 157 19.58 -13.44 -8.81
N ALA A 158 20.79 -13.13 -8.35
CA ALA A 158 21.21 -11.75 -8.09
C ALA A 158 21.18 -10.88 -9.36
N LEU A 159 21.70 -11.39 -10.48
CA LEU A 159 21.62 -10.70 -11.77
C LEU A 159 20.17 -10.48 -12.23
N LEU A 160 19.31 -11.50 -12.05
CA LEU A 160 17.89 -11.38 -12.36
C LEU A 160 17.23 -10.29 -11.49
N SER A 161 17.53 -10.25 -10.19
CA SER A 161 17.05 -9.20 -9.28
C SER A 161 17.45 -7.80 -9.76
N VAL A 162 18.71 -7.61 -10.17
CA VAL A 162 19.20 -6.34 -10.71
C VAL A 162 18.43 -5.97 -11.98
N GLY A 163 18.31 -6.90 -12.93
CA GLY A 163 17.58 -6.67 -14.18
C GLY A 163 16.11 -6.30 -13.93
N MET A 164 15.45 -6.99 -12.99
CA MET A 164 14.07 -6.70 -12.60
C MET A 164 13.92 -5.31 -11.97
N VAL A 165 14.79 -4.95 -11.03
CA VAL A 165 14.77 -3.63 -10.38
C VAL A 165 14.98 -2.52 -11.39
N VAL A 166 15.96 -2.65 -12.29
CA VAL A 166 16.19 -1.66 -13.35
C VAL A 166 14.99 -1.56 -14.29
N ALA A 167 14.45 -2.69 -14.74
CA ALA A 167 13.29 -2.69 -15.64
C ALA A 167 12.06 -2.05 -14.98
N MET A 168 11.76 -2.42 -13.72
CA MET A 168 10.61 -1.88 -12.99
C MET A 168 10.79 -0.41 -12.62
N ARG A 169 12.02 0.05 -12.35
CA ARG A 169 12.33 1.48 -12.19
C ARG A 169 11.94 2.29 -13.42
N VAL A 170 12.29 1.79 -14.61
CA VAL A 170 11.95 2.45 -15.87
C VAL A 170 10.44 2.40 -16.12
N VAL A 171 9.83 1.22 -16.03
CA VAL A 171 8.39 1.05 -16.30
C VAL A 171 7.53 1.89 -15.33
N LEU A 172 7.79 1.80 -14.03
CA LEU A 172 7.02 2.53 -13.03
C LEU A 172 7.36 4.02 -13.04
N GLY A 173 8.62 4.40 -13.25
CA GLY A 173 9.01 5.79 -13.40
C GLY A 173 8.29 6.47 -14.56
N LEU A 174 8.21 5.79 -15.72
CA LEU A 174 7.44 6.28 -16.87
C LEU A 174 5.93 6.31 -16.59
N ALA A 175 5.38 5.25 -16.00
CA ALA A 175 3.95 5.21 -15.67
C ALA A 175 3.55 6.37 -14.74
N VAL A 176 4.37 6.63 -13.73
CA VAL A 176 4.15 7.74 -12.80
C VAL A 176 4.36 9.10 -13.47
N ALA A 177 5.39 9.25 -14.29
CA ALA A 177 5.64 10.50 -15.02
C ALA A 177 4.47 10.84 -15.95
N VAL A 178 3.91 9.83 -16.64
CA VAL A 178 2.70 10.00 -17.48
C VAL A 178 1.48 10.37 -16.63
N SER A 179 1.30 9.75 -15.46
CA SER A 179 0.20 10.11 -14.56
C SER A 179 0.27 11.54 -14.04
N CYS A 180 1.46 12.14 -13.96
CA CYS A 180 1.65 13.51 -13.48
C CYS A 180 1.47 14.61 -14.54
N GLY A 181 1.21 14.28 -15.82
CA GLY A 181 1.01 15.29 -16.87
C GLY A 181 2.17 16.28 -17.01
N ASP A 182 1.87 17.59 -17.02
CA ASP A 182 2.80 18.73 -17.24
C ASP A 182 3.81 18.98 -16.10
N GLY A 183 4.27 17.93 -15.41
CA GLY A 183 5.29 18.02 -14.35
C GLY A 183 4.80 18.58 -13.02
N HIS A 184 3.52 18.94 -12.92
CA HIS A 184 2.87 19.32 -11.68
C HIS A 184 2.09 18.12 -11.16
N CYS A 185 2.76 17.21 -10.45
CA CYS A 185 2.06 16.30 -9.55
C CYS A 185 1.53 17.18 -8.40
N ASP A 186 0.43 17.88 -8.64
CA ASP A 186 -0.04 18.96 -7.80
C ASP A 186 -0.40 18.43 -6.40
N THR A 187 0.31 18.91 -5.39
CA THR A 187 -0.04 18.73 -3.97
C THR A 187 -1.04 19.79 -3.54
N GLN A 188 -2.08 20.04 -4.34
CA GLN A 188 -3.12 20.96 -3.92
C GLN A 188 -3.82 20.36 -2.70
N GLY A 189 -3.75 21.05 -1.57
CA GLY A 189 -4.49 20.71 -0.35
C GLY A 189 -3.75 19.86 0.69
N ILE A 190 -2.65 19.19 0.36
CA ILE A 190 -1.82 18.49 1.35
C ILE A 190 -0.64 19.38 1.71
N THR A 191 -0.47 19.69 3.00
CA THR A 191 0.73 20.35 3.51
C THR A 191 1.94 19.54 3.06
N TRP A 192 2.67 20.09 2.10
CA TRP A 192 3.80 19.40 1.55
C TRP A 192 4.93 19.46 2.59
N PHE A 193 5.34 18.28 3.07
CA PHE A 193 6.37 18.14 4.08
C PHE A 193 7.70 17.69 3.46
N GLY A 194 7.96 17.89 2.17
CA GLY A 194 9.15 17.35 1.47
C GLY A 194 10.30 18.36 1.26
N PRO A 195 11.34 18.01 0.48
CA PRO A 195 12.23 18.94 -0.21
C PRO A 195 11.77 19.16 -1.67
N PRO A 196 11.89 20.38 -2.27
CA PRO A 196 11.05 20.81 -3.40
C PRO A 196 11.05 19.77 -4.52
N PRO A 197 9.88 19.46 -5.13
CA PRO A 197 9.86 18.45 -6.17
C PRO A 197 10.83 18.88 -7.28
N ALA A 198 11.68 17.96 -7.72
CA ALA A 198 12.49 18.15 -8.89
C ALA A 198 11.53 18.25 -10.09
N THR A 199 11.56 19.39 -10.78
CA THR A 199 10.62 19.68 -11.88
C THR A 199 11.30 19.72 -13.25
N SER A 200 12.63 19.69 -13.32
CA SER A 200 13.36 19.87 -14.57
C SER A 200 14.49 18.87 -14.78
N GLY A 201 14.85 18.67 -16.06
CA GLY A 201 15.93 17.79 -16.47
C GLY A 201 15.72 16.31 -16.10
N TRP A 202 16.81 15.58 -15.99
CA TRP A 202 16.77 14.15 -15.64
C TRP A 202 16.27 13.92 -14.20
N GLN A 203 16.49 14.87 -13.29
CA GLN A 203 16.00 14.82 -11.91
C GLN A 203 14.47 14.92 -11.86
N GLY A 204 13.89 15.82 -12.67
CA GLY A 204 12.44 15.91 -12.80
C GLY A 204 11.79 14.64 -13.35
N LEU A 205 12.45 13.95 -14.27
CA LEU A 205 11.93 12.70 -14.83
C LEU A 205 12.14 11.48 -13.92
N LEU A 206 13.28 11.40 -13.21
CA LEU A 206 13.68 10.17 -12.49
C LEU A 206 13.47 10.25 -10.97
N VAL A 207 13.47 11.45 -10.38
CA VAL A 207 13.39 11.69 -8.94
C VAL A 207 12.04 12.32 -8.56
N GLY A 208 11.60 13.33 -9.31
CA GLY A 208 10.32 14.04 -9.11
C GLY A 208 9.11 13.12 -8.89
N PRO A 209 8.90 12.10 -9.74
CA PRO A 209 7.88 11.05 -9.58
C PRO A 209 7.84 10.33 -8.23
N TRP A 210 8.89 10.40 -7.42
CA TRP A 210 8.97 9.66 -6.16
C TRP A 210 8.90 10.57 -4.93
N GLN A 211 8.81 11.89 -5.11
CA GLN A 211 8.74 12.89 -4.03
C GLN A 211 7.31 13.13 -3.56
N ARG A 212 6.69 12.11 -2.95
CA ARG A 212 5.26 12.16 -2.54
C ARG A 212 4.95 11.36 -1.29
N ASN A 213 3.89 11.74 -0.59
CA ASN A 213 3.34 11.01 0.55
C ASN A 213 4.41 10.71 1.62
N ASP A 214 4.43 9.49 2.18
CA ASP A 214 5.40 9.02 3.17
C ASP A 214 6.87 9.26 2.78
N ALA A 215 7.20 9.29 1.47
CA ALA A 215 8.58 9.56 1.02
C ALA A 215 9.10 10.93 1.46
N ALA A 216 8.23 11.94 1.43
CA ALA A 216 8.55 13.28 1.87
C ALA A 216 8.88 13.29 3.36
N LEU A 217 8.09 12.58 4.17
CA LEU A 217 8.28 12.47 5.63
C LEU A 217 9.56 11.70 5.98
N TYR A 218 9.86 10.59 5.30
CA TYR A 218 11.14 9.89 5.46
C TYR A 218 12.33 10.77 5.07
N SER A 219 12.19 11.59 4.02
CA SER A 219 13.22 12.57 3.63
C SER A 219 13.45 13.62 4.71
N GLN A 220 12.40 14.12 5.36
CA GLN A 220 12.55 15.06 6.48
C GLN A 220 13.32 14.47 7.65
N ILE A 221 13.05 13.21 7.99
CA ILE A 221 13.78 12.52 9.06
C ILE A 221 15.25 12.35 8.67
N ALA A 222 15.54 12.05 7.40
CA ALA A 222 16.93 11.94 6.93
C ALA A 222 17.67 13.29 7.00
N LEU A 223 16.99 14.40 6.68
CA LEU A 223 17.55 15.76 6.68
C LEU A 223 17.70 16.35 8.10
N HIS A 224 16.64 16.26 8.90
CA HIS A 224 16.48 17.03 10.13
C HIS A 224 16.37 16.16 11.39
N GLY A 225 16.24 14.84 11.25
CA GLY A 225 15.96 13.94 12.37
C GLY A 225 14.50 14.00 12.81
N TYR A 226 14.23 13.54 14.03
CA TYR A 226 12.90 13.53 14.62
C TYR A 226 12.59 14.88 15.26
N LEU A 227 11.85 15.72 14.54
CA LEU A 227 11.38 16.99 15.06
C LEU A 227 10.03 16.85 15.77
N PRO A 228 9.77 17.67 16.80
CA PRO A 228 8.49 17.68 17.48
C PRO A 228 7.37 18.18 16.55
N PRO A 229 6.11 17.82 16.82
CA PRO A 229 4.95 18.31 16.05
C PRO A 229 4.89 19.83 15.89
N SER A 230 5.36 20.58 16.90
CA SER A 230 5.39 22.06 16.89
C SER A 230 6.32 22.66 15.84
N SER A 231 7.20 21.87 15.21
CA SER A 231 8.11 22.32 14.16
C SER A 231 7.42 22.64 12.83
N GLY A 232 6.18 22.17 12.63
CA GLY A 232 5.49 22.26 11.34
C GLY A 232 5.99 21.27 10.28
N ILE A 233 7.00 20.45 10.60
CA ILE A 233 7.56 19.43 9.71
C ILE A 233 6.92 18.08 10.03
N GLY A 234 5.65 17.91 9.64
CA GLY A 234 4.90 16.65 9.60
C GLY A 234 4.87 15.79 10.88
N PRO A 235 4.04 14.74 10.92
CA PRO A 235 4.01 13.81 12.05
C PRO A 235 5.12 12.75 11.94
N VAL A 236 6.39 13.16 11.99
CA VAL A 236 7.53 12.25 11.77
C VAL A 236 7.66 11.15 12.84
N GLY A 237 7.02 11.31 14.00
CA GLY A 237 7.06 10.37 15.13
C GLY A 237 6.44 9.00 14.86
N VAL A 238 5.61 8.82 13.82
CA VAL A 238 5.08 7.49 13.47
C VAL A 238 6.04 6.64 12.62
N PHE A 239 7.06 7.27 12.04
CA PHE A 239 7.96 6.61 11.09
C PHE A 239 9.16 6.03 11.81
N PHE A 240 9.50 4.78 11.48
CA PHE A 240 10.56 4.04 12.14
C PHE A 240 11.96 4.38 11.57
N PRO A 241 13.03 4.30 12.39
CA PRO A 241 14.26 5.04 12.13
C PRO A 241 15.23 4.38 11.14
N LEU A 242 15.15 3.07 10.92
CA LEU A 242 16.21 2.37 10.18
C LEU A 242 16.32 2.85 8.72
N PHE A 243 15.19 2.98 8.03
CA PHE A 243 15.20 3.44 6.64
C PHE A 243 15.75 4.88 6.49
N PRO A 244 15.25 5.91 7.23
CA PRO A 244 15.80 7.26 7.09
C PRO A 244 17.26 7.37 7.55
N LEU A 245 17.71 6.56 8.53
CA LEU A 245 19.13 6.49 8.90
C LEU A 245 20.00 5.93 7.77
N LEU A 246 19.55 4.89 7.07
CA LEU A 246 20.24 4.37 5.89
C LEU A 246 20.27 5.41 4.77
N THR A 247 19.14 6.09 4.51
CA THR A 247 19.07 7.19 3.55
C THR A 247 20.07 8.29 3.89
N ARG A 248 20.11 8.74 5.15
CA ARG A 248 21.06 9.76 5.63
C ARG A 248 22.52 9.35 5.45
N ALA A 249 22.86 8.09 5.69
CA ALA A 249 24.22 7.59 5.46
C ALA A 249 24.63 7.70 3.97
N PHE A 250 23.70 7.43 3.06
CA PHE A 250 23.93 7.49 1.61
C PHE A 250 23.88 8.90 1.02
N MET A 251 23.24 9.87 1.69
CA MET A 251 23.20 11.27 1.24
C MET A 251 24.59 11.86 1.03
N SER A 252 25.54 11.52 1.90
CA SER A 252 26.93 11.98 1.77
C SER A 252 27.60 11.55 0.46
N LEU A 253 27.18 10.42 -0.12
CA LEU A 253 27.72 9.88 -1.37
C LEU A 253 27.02 10.45 -2.62
N LEU A 254 25.85 11.07 -2.45
CA LEU A 254 24.95 11.46 -3.54
C LEU A 254 24.66 12.97 -3.51
N GLY A 255 25.62 13.77 -3.05
CA GLY A 255 25.54 15.23 -3.07
C GLY A 255 24.50 15.82 -2.11
N GLY A 256 24.07 15.06 -1.09
CA GLY A 256 23.09 15.51 -0.10
C GLY A 256 21.62 15.31 -0.48
N ASP A 257 21.33 14.73 -1.65
CA ASP A 257 19.95 14.50 -2.08
C ASP A 257 19.31 13.32 -1.32
N SER A 258 18.38 13.63 -0.42
CA SER A 258 17.68 12.65 0.42
C SER A 258 16.79 11.69 -0.37
N ILE A 259 16.16 12.16 -1.45
CA ILE A 259 15.23 11.35 -2.22
C ILE A 259 16.00 10.40 -3.12
N LEU A 260 16.99 10.90 -3.85
CA LEU A 260 17.89 10.08 -4.65
C LEU A 260 18.57 9.02 -3.77
N SER A 261 18.99 9.39 -2.56
CA SER A 261 19.56 8.45 -1.59
C SER A 261 18.56 7.38 -1.18
N GLY A 262 17.31 7.73 -0.87
CA GLY A 262 16.26 6.77 -0.57
C GLY A 262 15.97 5.82 -1.74
N LEU A 263 15.98 6.33 -2.98
CA LEU A 263 15.78 5.52 -4.19
C LEU A 263 16.94 4.53 -4.40
N VAL A 264 18.18 4.96 -4.19
CA VAL A 264 19.36 4.09 -4.30
C VAL A 264 19.33 3.01 -3.21
N VAL A 265 19.12 3.40 -1.96
CA VAL A 265 19.00 2.48 -0.81
C VAL A 265 17.96 1.40 -1.08
N ASN A 266 16.76 1.80 -1.52
CA ASN A 266 15.69 0.84 -1.78
C ASN A 266 15.91 -0.01 -3.03
N SER A 267 16.58 0.50 -4.06
CA SER A 267 16.97 -0.32 -5.21
C SER A 267 17.91 -1.44 -4.78
N VAL A 268 18.93 -1.10 -3.96
CA VAL A 268 19.88 -2.08 -3.43
C VAL A 268 19.18 -3.09 -2.53
N LEU A 269 18.37 -2.63 -1.56
CA LEU A 269 17.65 -3.51 -0.65
C LEU A 269 16.62 -4.37 -1.38
N THR A 270 15.97 -3.89 -2.43
CA THR A 270 15.08 -4.72 -3.26
C THR A 270 15.84 -5.83 -3.96
N VAL A 271 17.02 -5.54 -4.51
CA VAL A 271 17.89 -6.58 -5.09
C VAL A 271 18.25 -7.63 -4.05
N VAL A 272 18.60 -7.21 -2.83
CA VAL A 272 18.92 -8.11 -1.72
C VAL A 272 17.69 -8.93 -1.32
N ALA A 273 16.53 -8.31 -1.10
CA ALA A 273 15.28 -8.98 -0.72
C ALA A 273 14.88 -10.06 -1.74
N LEU A 274 14.88 -9.73 -3.04
CA LEU A 274 14.56 -10.68 -4.11
C LEU A 274 15.54 -11.87 -4.13
N THR A 275 16.83 -11.60 -3.90
CA THR A 275 17.87 -12.64 -3.86
C THR A 275 17.77 -13.51 -2.60
N LEU A 276 17.44 -12.93 -1.45
CA LEU A 276 17.17 -13.66 -0.21
C LEU A 276 15.91 -14.52 -0.33
N LEU A 277 14.85 -14.01 -0.96
CA LEU A 277 13.64 -14.78 -1.24
C LEU A 277 13.95 -15.98 -2.14
N PHE A 278 14.69 -15.76 -3.23
CA PHE A 278 15.19 -16.85 -4.07
C PHE A 278 15.91 -17.90 -3.21
N ARG A 279 16.86 -17.47 -2.38
CA ARG A 279 17.66 -18.39 -1.56
C ARG A 279 16.82 -19.16 -0.55
N LEU A 280 15.84 -18.51 0.07
CA LEU A 280 14.92 -19.12 1.02
C LEU A 280 14.12 -20.25 0.36
N VAL A 281 13.53 -19.95 -0.79
CA VAL A 281 12.68 -20.90 -1.52
C VAL A 281 13.51 -22.00 -2.19
N GLU A 282 14.68 -21.67 -2.74
CA GLU A 282 15.63 -22.62 -3.34
C GLU A 282 16.01 -23.70 -2.33
N THR A 283 16.33 -23.33 -1.09
CA THR A 283 16.76 -24.29 -0.07
C THR A 283 15.69 -25.30 0.34
N GLU A 284 14.42 -25.03 0.06
CA GLU A 284 13.30 -25.90 0.48
C GLU A 284 12.61 -26.61 -0.68
N PHE A 285 12.53 -25.93 -1.81
CA PHE A 285 11.68 -26.33 -2.94
C PHE A 285 12.44 -26.35 -4.27
N GLY A 286 13.74 -26.10 -4.25
CA GLY A 286 14.63 -26.15 -5.41
C GLY A 286 14.64 -24.87 -6.24
N GLU A 287 15.63 -24.81 -7.14
CA GLU A 287 15.97 -23.62 -7.93
C GLU A 287 14.79 -23.05 -8.74
N LYS A 288 13.99 -23.92 -9.38
CA LYS A 288 12.83 -23.49 -10.19
C LYS A 288 11.79 -22.75 -9.36
N ALA A 289 11.50 -23.23 -8.14
CA ALA A 289 10.58 -22.57 -7.23
C ALA A 289 11.15 -21.23 -6.76
N GLY A 290 12.46 -21.17 -6.52
CA GLY A 290 13.19 -19.95 -6.17
C GLY A 290 13.01 -18.84 -7.20
N TYR A 291 13.31 -19.11 -8.47
CA TYR A 291 13.14 -18.11 -9.52
C TYR A 291 11.68 -17.69 -9.70
N ARG A 292 10.72 -18.61 -9.55
CA ARG A 292 9.29 -18.28 -9.64
C ARG A 292 8.89 -17.30 -8.54
N ALA A 293 9.24 -17.57 -7.28
CA ALA A 293 8.94 -16.68 -6.16
C ALA A 293 9.53 -15.28 -6.36
N GLN A 294 10.79 -15.24 -6.81
CA GLN A 294 11.50 -14.00 -7.13
C GLN A 294 10.80 -13.21 -8.25
N LEU A 295 10.47 -13.86 -9.36
CA LEU A 295 9.79 -13.24 -10.50
C LEU A 295 8.41 -12.71 -10.10
N LEU A 296 7.63 -13.48 -9.35
CA LEU A 296 6.30 -13.12 -8.92
C LEU A 296 6.31 -11.91 -7.98
N LEU A 297 7.24 -11.86 -7.01
CA LEU A 297 7.36 -10.70 -6.13
C LEU A 297 7.84 -9.46 -6.92
N GLY A 298 8.85 -9.62 -7.78
CA GLY A 298 9.43 -8.48 -8.48
C GLY A 298 8.63 -7.98 -9.70
N VAL A 299 7.53 -8.64 -10.07
CA VAL A 299 6.50 -8.13 -11.01
C VAL A 299 5.15 -7.93 -10.30
N GLY A 300 5.07 -8.33 -9.03
CA GLY A 300 3.88 -8.24 -8.20
C GLY A 300 3.54 -6.81 -7.80
N PRO A 301 2.30 -6.56 -7.35
CA PRO A 301 1.80 -5.22 -7.05
C PRO A 301 2.64 -4.42 -6.05
N ALA A 302 3.46 -5.07 -5.20
CA ALA A 302 4.33 -4.32 -4.30
C ALA A 302 5.71 -3.98 -4.79
N ILE A 303 6.11 -4.35 -6.01
CA ILE A 303 7.40 -3.90 -6.51
C ILE A 303 7.47 -2.36 -6.53
N PHE A 304 6.32 -1.67 -6.70
CA PHE A 304 6.20 -0.23 -6.50
C PHE A 304 6.62 0.23 -5.10
N PHE A 305 6.13 -0.40 -4.04
CA PHE A 305 6.48 -0.06 -2.66
C PHE A 305 7.93 -0.38 -2.31
N LEU A 306 8.48 -1.46 -2.89
CA LEU A 306 9.88 -1.82 -2.72
C LEU A 306 10.83 -0.84 -3.41
N LEU A 307 10.39 -0.20 -4.50
CA LEU A 307 11.19 0.79 -5.23
C LEU A 307 10.94 2.23 -4.77
N SER A 308 9.76 2.57 -4.29
CA SER A 308 9.49 3.88 -3.69
C SER A 308 10.39 4.10 -2.47
N PRO A 309 10.86 5.33 -2.17
CA PRO A 309 11.73 5.62 -1.03
C PRO A 309 10.95 5.56 0.29
N LEU A 310 10.60 4.33 0.67
CA LEU A 310 9.80 3.92 1.82
C LEU A 310 10.53 2.82 2.62
N SER A 311 10.01 2.40 3.77
CA SER A 311 10.66 1.40 4.62
C SER A 311 10.51 -0.07 4.16
N GLU A 312 9.74 -0.33 3.11
CA GLU A 312 9.32 -1.68 2.71
C GLU A 312 10.46 -2.59 2.28
N ALA A 313 11.37 -2.10 1.43
CA ALA A 313 12.52 -2.88 1.01
C ALA A 313 13.45 -3.20 2.19
N THR A 314 13.59 -2.24 3.11
CA THR A 314 14.31 -2.44 4.37
C THR A 314 13.65 -3.52 5.21
N PHE A 315 12.36 -3.37 5.52
CA PHE A 315 11.59 -4.33 6.30
C PHE A 315 11.65 -5.74 5.72
N LEU A 316 11.41 -5.90 4.42
CA LEU A 316 11.38 -7.21 3.77
C LEU A 316 12.76 -7.86 3.74
N THR A 317 13.82 -7.09 3.48
CA THR A 317 15.21 -7.59 3.50
C THR A 317 15.57 -8.15 4.86
N PHE A 318 15.34 -7.37 5.92
CA PHE A 318 15.65 -7.78 7.29
C PHE A 318 14.76 -8.94 7.76
N THR A 319 13.49 -8.97 7.36
CA THR A 319 12.58 -10.11 7.61
C THR A 319 13.10 -11.41 6.99
N LEU A 320 13.44 -11.39 5.70
CA LEU A 320 13.96 -12.57 5.00
C LEU A 320 15.31 -13.02 5.57
N ALA A 321 16.20 -12.07 5.89
CA ALA A 321 17.48 -12.36 6.52
C ALA A 321 17.31 -12.99 7.91
N ALA A 322 16.38 -12.50 8.72
CA ALA A 322 16.07 -13.05 10.04
C ALA A 322 15.57 -14.50 9.95
N VAL A 323 14.63 -14.77 9.05
CA VAL A 323 14.09 -16.12 8.83
C VAL A 323 15.18 -17.07 8.32
N LEU A 324 15.98 -16.65 7.34
CA LEU A 324 17.11 -17.44 6.83
C LEU A 324 18.13 -17.75 7.93
N ALA A 325 18.47 -16.78 8.78
CA ALA A 325 19.39 -16.98 9.89
C ALA A 325 18.80 -17.92 10.95
N ALA A 326 17.51 -17.79 11.26
CA ALA A 326 16.81 -18.64 12.21
C ALA A 326 16.80 -20.10 11.73
N ARG A 327 16.44 -20.35 10.46
CA ARG A 327 16.45 -21.69 9.85
C ARG A 327 17.83 -22.33 9.81
N ARG A 328 18.91 -21.54 9.84
CA ARG A 328 20.31 -22.00 9.93
C ARG A 328 20.82 -22.14 11.37
N GLY A 329 19.97 -21.95 12.37
CA GLY A 329 20.32 -22.00 13.79
C GLY A 329 21.25 -20.88 14.26
N ARG A 330 21.38 -19.79 13.48
CA ARG A 330 22.22 -18.63 13.82
C ARG A 330 21.39 -17.59 14.58
N ILE A 331 21.03 -17.91 15.83
CA ILE A 331 20.06 -17.13 16.60
C ILE A 331 20.47 -15.66 16.80
N VAL A 332 21.75 -15.37 17.04
CA VAL A 332 22.22 -13.97 17.22
C VAL A 332 21.97 -13.14 15.96
N LEU A 333 22.29 -13.68 14.79
CA LEU A 333 22.00 -13.02 13.51
C LEU A 333 20.49 -12.90 13.27
N ALA A 334 19.72 -13.94 13.61
CA ALA A 334 18.27 -13.89 13.49
C ALA A 334 17.67 -12.78 14.35
N SER A 335 18.12 -12.64 15.60
CA SER A 335 17.71 -11.57 16.51
C SER A 335 18.14 -10.20 16.02
N LEU A 336 19.37 -10.05 15.52
CA LEU A 336 19.87 -8.78 14.97
C LEU A 336 19.04 -8.35 13.75
N PHE A 337 18.76 -9.28 12.83
CA PHE A 337 17.95 -8.96 11.66
C PHE A 337 16.48 -8.71 12.02
N ALA A 338 15.91 -9.45 12.99
CA ALA A 338 14.57 -9.17 13.50
C ALA A 338 14.51 -7.77 14.15
N ALA A 339 15.53 -7.37 14.91
CA ALA A 339 15.63 -6.02 15.47
C ALA A 339 15.71 -4.95 14.38
N GLY A 340 16.47 -5.21 13.30
CA GLY A 340 16.47 -4.34 12.13
C GLY A 340 15.09 -4.24 11.45
N ALA A 341 14.35 -5.36 11.32
CA ALA A 341 12.99 -5.33 10.81
C ALA A 341 12.07 -4.49 11.71
N THR A 342 12.19 -4.63 13.03
CA THR A 342 11.45 -3.83 14.03
C THR A 342 11.79 -2.35 13.94
N LEU A 343 13.06 -1.98 13.72
CA LEU A 343 13.47 -0.60 13.51
C LEU A 343 13.15 -0.07 12.11
N ALA A 344 12.73 -0.93 11.17
CA ALA A 344 12.22 -0.50 9.88
C ALA A 344 10.73 -0.16 9.96
N ARG A 345 9.95 -0.94 10.74
CA ARG A 345 8.49 -0.77 10.94
C ARG A 345 8.02 -1.48 12.22
N ILE A 346 6.91 -1.01 12.81
CA ILE A 346 6.28 -1.66 13.97
C ILE A 346 5.97 -3.16 13.72
N GLN A 347 5.55 -3.50 12.50
CA GLN A 347 5.24 -4.89 12.12
C GLN A 347 6.47 -5.82 12.17
N GLY A 348 7.69 -5.27 12.23
CA GLY A 348 8.92 -6.04 12.35
C GLY A 348 9.01 -6.87 13.63
N ILE A 349 8.32 -6.47 14.69
CA ILE A 349 8.24 -7.30 15.91
C ILE A 349 7.61 -8.68 15.64
N LEU A 350 6.72 -8.78 14.65
CA LEU A 350 6.07 -10.04 14.28
C LEU A 350 7.05 -11.06 13.69
N VAL A 351 8.22 -10.63 13.22
CA VAL A 351 9.30 -11.52 12.74
C VAL A 351 9.83 -12.41 13.88
N MET A 352 9.61 -12.04 15.14
CA MET A 352 9.90 -12.94 16.26
C MET A 352 9.10 -14.24 16.19
N VAL A 353 7.87 -14.24 15.67
CA VAL A 353 7.03 -15.44 15.60
C VAL A 353 7.71 -16.58 14.81
N PRO A 354 8.11 -16.40 13.54
CA PRO A 354 8.81 -17.46 12.82
C PRO A 354 10.17 -17.78 13.46
N VAL A 355 10.89 -16.81 14.03
CA VAL A 355 12.19 -17.05 14.70
C VAL A 355 12.03 -17.96 15.92
N LEU A 356 11.03 -17.70 16.77
CA LEU A 356 10.74 -18.47 17.97
C LEU A 356 10.23 -19.89 17.64
N ILE A 357 9.42 -20.03 16.59
CA ILE A 357 8.95 -21.34 16.12
C ILE A 357 10.13 -22.18 15.60
N GLU A 358 11.01 -21.60 14.78
CA GLU A 358 12.22 -22.28 14.28
C GLU A 358 13.17 -22.66 15.42
N LEU A 359 13.30 -21.80 16.44
CA LEU A 359 14.03 -22.13 17.66
C LEU A 359 13.40 -23.31 18.39
N GLY A 360 12.08 -23.33 18.57
CA GLY A 360 11.36 -24.42 19.22
C GLY A 360 11.54 -25.76 18.49
N ILE A 361 11.49 -25.75 17.16
CA ILE A 361 11.76 -26.93 16.32
C ILE A 361 13.18 -27.46 16.57
N GLN A 362 14.18 -26.58 16.58
CA GLN A 362 15.57 -26.96 16.83
C GLN A 362 15.83 -27.41 18.27
N ALA A 363 15.21 -26.77 19.25
CA ALA A 363 15.31 -27.13 20.66
C ALA A 363 14.73 -28.53 20.89
N ARG A 364 13.58 -28.85 20.28
CA ARG A 364 12.98 -30.18 20.32
C ARG A 364 13.92 -31.24 19.71
N ALA A 365 14.48 -30.97 18.55
CA ALA A 365 15.44 -31.90 17.92
C ALA A 365 16.68 -32.17 18.79
N ARG A 366 17.20 -31.14 19.47
CA ARG A 366 18.32 -31.28 20.43
C ARG A 366 17.95 -32.09 21.65
N LEU A 367 16.75 -31.89 22.22
CA LEU A 367 16.26 -32.69 23.34
C LEU A 367 16.16 -34.17 22.98
N THR A 368 15.63 -34.48 21.79
CA THR A 368 15.58 -35.87 21.30
C THR A 368 16.98 -36.46 21.10
N ALA A 369 17.98 -35.65 20.79
CA ALA A 369 19.38 -36.04 20.71
C ALA A 369 20.14 -35.98 22.07
N ASN A 370 19.44 -35.83 23.19
CA ASN A 370 20.00 -35.69 24.54
C ASN A 370 21.03 -34.54 24.69
N GLN A 371 20.82 -33.45 23.94
CA GLN A 371 21.63 -32.23 23.99
C GLN A 371 20.88 -31.12 24.73
N ARG A 372 21.63 -30.13 25.26
CA ARG A 372 21.02 -28.94 25.86
C ARG A 372 20.19 -28.17 24.81
N PRO A 373 18.88 -27.93 25.04
CA PRO A 373 18.01 -27.27 24.07
C PRO A 373 18.45 -25.82 23.82
N PHE A 374 18.72 -25.12 24.91
CA PHE A 374 19.05 -23.70 24.93
C PHE A 374 20.53 -23.45 25.21
N ARG A 375 20.98 -22.28 24.78
CA ARG A 375 22.35 -21.76 24.82
C ARG A 375 22.29 -20.30 25.29
N LEU A 376 23.37 -19.75 25.83
CA LEU A 376 23.43 -18.34 26.24
C LEU A 376 23.07 -17.37 25.11
N SER A 377 23.43 -17.71 23.88
CA SER A 377 23.14 -16.92 22.68
C SER A 377 21.65 -16.62 22.46
N HIS A 378 20.72 -17.38 23.04
CA HIS A 378 19.28 -17.09 22.91
C HIS A 378 18.85 -15.84 23.68
N GLY A 379 19.68 -15.34 24.61
CA GLY A 379 19.47 -14.04 25.24
C GLY A 379 19.40 -12.88 24.23
N SER A 380 19.96 -13.05 23.01
CA SER A 380 19.84 -12.04 21.95
C SER A 380 18.40 -11.79 21.49
N LEU A 381 17.45 -12.68 21.80
CA LEU A 381 16.02 -12.49 21.46
C LEU A 381 15.37 -11.29 22.17
N VAL A 382 16.04 -10.70 23.16
CA VAL A 382 15.63 -9.43 23.75
C VAL A 382 15.83 -8.23 22.80
N LEU A 383 16.67 -8.36 21.77
CA LEU A 383 17.01 -7.24 20.89
C LEU A 383 15.80 -6.62 20.16
N PRO A 384 14.91 -7.38 19.48
CA PRO A 384 13.75 -6.77 18.82
C PRO A 384 12.82 -5.98 19.76
N PRO A 385 12.34 -6.52 20.91
CA PRO A 385 11.50 -5.74 21.82
C PRO A 385 12.27 -4.60 22.49
N ALA A 386 13.56 -4.74 22.78
CA ALA A 386 14.38 -3.65 23.30
C ALA A 386 14.52 -2.50 22.29
N CYS A 387 14.67 -2.80 21.01
CA CYS A 387 14.69 -1.80 19.94
C CYS A 387 13.34 -1.08 19.80
N LEU A 388 12.22 -1.81 19.86
CA LEU A 388 10.89 -1.21 19.85
C LEU A 388 10.68 -0.27 21.04
N LEU A 389 10.98 -0.75 22.25
CA LEU A 389 10.87 0.05 23.47
C LEU A 389 11.79 1.28 23.43
N GLY A 390 13.04 1.10 23.00
CA GLY A 390 14.01 2.19 22.87
C GLY A 390 13.53 3.27 21.90
N PHE A 391 12.94 2.87 20.77
CA PHE A 391 12.39 3.82 19.81
C PHE A 391 11.11 4.50 20.32
N GLU A 392 10.22 3.77 20.99
CA GLU A 392 9.03 4.32 21.65
C GLU A 392 9.40 5.40 22.68
N LEU A 393 10.39 5.13 23.54
CA LEU A 393 10.90 6.08 24.52
C LEU A 393 11.56 7.29 23.84
N TYR A 394 12.31 7.05 22.75
CA TYR A 394 12.94 8.10 21.97
C TYR A 394 11.90 9.06 21.38
N VAL A 395 10.89 8.56 20.69
CA VAL A 395 9.82 9.38 20.07
C VAL A 395 9.01 10.12 21.12
N THR A 396 8.70 9.47 22.25
CA THR A 396 8.02 10.11 23.38
C THR A 396 8.83 11.29 23.92
N GLY A 397 10.15 11.14 24.04
CA GLY A 397 11.07 12.22 24.43
C GLY A 397 11.21 13.34 23.39
N HIS A 398 10.80 13.13 22.14
CA HIS A 398 10.86 14.11 21.04
C HIS A 398 9.50 14.77 20.76
N GLY A 399 8.59 14.81 21.75
CA GLY A 399 7.37 15.61 21.67
C GLY A 399 6.14 14.88 21.14
N TYR A 400 6.15 13.54 21.14
CA TYR A 400 5.00 12.70 20.78
C TYR A 400 4.47 11.98 22.03
N PRO A 401 3.65 12.65 22.88
CA PRO A 401 3.13 12.06 24.09
C PRO A 401 2.25 10.84 23.76
N GLY A 402 2.45 9.74 24.49
CA GLY A 402 1.77 8.47 24.21
C GLY A 402 2.40 7.63 23.09
N GLY A 403 3.52 8.10 22.53
CA GLY A 403 4.37 7.33 21.63
C GLY A 403 3.77 7.08 20.24
N ILE A 404 4.18 5.99 19.60
CA ILE A 404 3.92 5.73 18.19
C ILE A 404 2.42 5.54 17.91
N LEU A 405 1.74 4.74 18.75
CA LEU A 405 0.33 4.43 18.56
C LEU A 405 -0.57 5.66 18.77
N ALA A 406 -0.23 6.52 19.74
CA ALA A 406 -0.96 7.77 19.95
C ALA A 406 -0.77 8.71 18.76
N ALA A 407 0.45 8.78 18.21
CA ALA A 407 0.71 9.56 17.00
C ALA A 407 -0.07 9.01 15.79
N GLU A 408 -0.12 7.69 15.58
CA GLU A 408 -0.96 7.08 14.53
C GLU A 408 -2.45 7.42 14.72
N GLN A 409 -2.96 7.38 15.95
CA GLN A 409 -4.35 7.75 16.24
C GLN A 409 -4.64 9.22 15.97
N VAL A 410 -3.71 10.12 16.28
CA VAL A 410 -3.89 11.57 16.08
C VAL A 410 -3.86 11.94 14.60
N TYR A 411 -2.88 11.42 13.85
CA TYR A 411 -2.60 11.89 12.49
C TYR A 411 -3.24 11.03 11.39
N TRP A 412 -3.51 9.76 11.67
CA TRP A 412 -4.13 8.82 10.73
C TRP A 412 -5.52 8.36 11.19
N HIS A 413 -6.01 8.85 12.34
CA HIS A 413 -7.27 8.41 12.96
C HIS A 413 -7.35 6.88 13.13
N ALA A 414 -6.17 6.28 13.24
CA ALA A 414 -5.95 4.85 13.25
C ALA A 414 -6.26 4.30 14.65
N HIS A 415 -7.05 3.23 14.72
CA HIS A 415 -7.38 2.60 16.00
C HIS A 415 -7.59 1.10 15.87
N THR A 416 -7.33 0.40 16.98
CA THR A 416 -7.46 -1.05 17.05
C THR A 416 -8.93 -1.43 17.20
N VAL A 417 -9.37 -2.39 16.39
CA VAL A 417 -10.71 -2.95 16.42
C VAL A 417 -10.65 -4.48 16.47
N PHE A 418 -11.79 -5.12 16.70
CA PHE A 418 -11.89 -6.56 16.56
C PHE A 418 -11.72 -6.96 15.08
N PRO A 419 -10.96 -8.04 14.75
CA PRO A 419 -10.68 -8.50 13.38
C PRO A 419 -11.83 -8.47 12.37
N GLY A 420 -13.05 -8.82 12.80
CA GLY A 420 -14.22 -8.84 11.91
C GLY A 420 -14.73 -7.46 11.51
N VAL A 421 -14.45 -6.43 12.33
CA VAL A 421 -14.95 -5.06 12.14
C VAL A 421 -14.26 -4.41 10.95
N ALA A 422 -12.93 -4.47 10.84
CA ALA A 422 -12.22 -3.83 9.73
C ALA A 422 -12.65 -4.37 8.36
N VAL A 423 -12.87 -5.69 8.26
CA VAL A 423 -13.34 -6.33 7.02
C VAL A 423 -14.77 -5.91 6.69
N TRP A 424 -15.64 -5.84 7.70
CA TRP A 424 -17.02 -5.43 7.53
C TRP A 424 -17.14 -3.95 7.12
N ASP A 425 -16.41 -3.07 7.79
CA ASP A 425 -16.39 -1.64 7.49
C ASP A 425 -15.81 -1.40 6.10
N SER A 426 -14.77 -2.13 5.70
CA SER A 426 -14.20 -2.06 4.35
C SER A 426 -15.20 -2.49 3.28
N LEU A 427 -15.96 -3.58 3.51
CA LEU A 427 -17.04 -4.00 2.61
C LEU A 427 -18.08 -2.88 2.45
N LEU A 428 -18.57 -2.32 3.56
CA LEU A 428 -19.54 -1.22 3.53
C LEU A 428 -18.98 0.01 2.82
N TRP A 429 -17.72 0.36 3.05
CA TRP A 429 -17.04 1.48 2.40
C TRP A 429 -17.00 1.32 0.87
N VAL A 430 -16.57 0.15 0.39
CA VAL A 430 -16.52 -0.17 -1.03
C VAL A 430 -17.89 -0.05 -1.68
N PHE A 431 -18.95 -0.58 -1.05
CA PHE A 431 -20.30 -0.49 -1.59
C PHE A 431 -20.87 0.93 -1.58
N SER A 432 -20.53 1.74 -0.58
CA SER A 432 -21.07 3.10 -0.41
C SER A 432 -20.34 4.16 -1.24
N HIS A 433 -19.03 4.01 -1.43
CA HIS A 433 -18.18 5.03 -2.06
C HIS A 433 -17.65 4.61 -3.44
N ALA A 434 -17.85 3.36 -3.87
CA ALA A 434 -17.23 2.79 -5.07
C ALA A 434 -15.69 2.97 -5.09
N ASP A 435 -15.07 2.89 -3.90
CA ASP A 435 -13.64 3.12 -3.68
C ASP A 435 -12.81 1.93 -4.20
N ILE A 436 -12.14 2.14 -5.34
CA ILE A 436 -11.32 1.13 -6.01
C ILE A 436 -10.08 0.75 -5.17
N PRO A 437 -9.27 1.68 -4.64
CA PRO A 437 -8.17 1.34 -3.73
C PRO A 437 -8.59 0.47 -2.55
N GLU A 438 -9.71 0.78 -1.91
CA GLU A 438 -10.22 0.01 -0.78
C GLU A 438 -10.69 -1.39 -1.21
N LEU A 439 -11.31 -1.53 -2.38
CA LEU A 439 -11.63 -2.83 -2.96
C LEU A 439 -10.35 -3.66 -3.17
N LEU A 440 -9.26 -3.07 -3.65
CA LEU A 440 -7.98 -3.77 -3.81
C LEU A 440 -7.38 -4.18 -2.46
N ASN A 441 -7.50 -3.35 -1.42
CA ASN A 441 -7.09 -3.69 -0.05
C ASN A 441 -7.86 -4.91 0.48
N LEU A 442 -9.19 -4.89 0.33
CA LEU A 442 -10.07 -5.97 0.75
C LEU A 442 -9.77 -7.29 -0.01
N LEU A 443 -9.58 -7.21 -1.33
CA LEU A 443 -9.22 -8.36 -2.15
C LEU A 443 -7.85 -8.94 -1.75
N ALA A 444 -6.89 -8.09 -1.37
CA ALA A 444 -5.59 -8.54 -0.89
C ALA A 444 -5.69 -9.30 0.44
N VAL A 445 -6.52 -8.80 1.37
CA VAL A 445 -6.82 -9.49 2.65
C VAL A 445 -7.47 -10.85 2.38
N GLY A 446 -8.47 -10.92 1.51
CA GLY A 446 -9.10 -12.17 1.09
C GLY A 446 -8.10 -13.15 0.46
N ALA A 447 -7.23 -12.67 -0.44
CA ALA A 447 -6.19 -13.48 -1.07
C ALA A 447 -5.18 -14.02 -0.05
N LEU A 448 -4.78 -13.20 0.94
CA LEU A 448 -3.89 -13.63 2.02
C LEU A 448 -4.54 -14.71 2.89
N LEU A 449 -5.82 -14.57 3.25
CA LEU A 449 -6.58 -15.58 4.00
C LEU A 449 -6.62 -16.92 3.24
N VAL A 450 -6.91 -16.88 1.94
CA VAL A 450 -6.88 -18.07 1.07
C VAL A 450 -5.48 -18.67 1.02
N CYS A 451 -4.43 -17.85 0.91
CA CYS A 451 -3.06 -18.34 0.93
C CYS A 451 -2.75 -19.05 2.26
N ILE A 452 -3.10 -18.47 3.41
CA ILE A 452 -2.90 -19.08 4.74
C ILE A 452 -3.58 -20.46 4.82
N PHE A 453 -4.79 -20.59 4.28
CA PHE A 453 -5.49 -21.88 4.20
C PHE A 453 -4.74 -22.92 3.35
N PHE A 454 -3.92 -22.54 2.39
CA PHE A 454 -3.06 -23.49 1.66
C PHE A 454 -1.68 -23.67 2.31
N MET A 455 -1.16 -22.66 3.04
CA MET A 455 0.15 -22.70 3.68
C MET A 455 0.25 -23.78 4.75
N TRP A 456 -0.77 -23.96 5.60
CA TRP A 456 -0.72 -24.89 6.74
C TRP A 456 -0.40 -26.35 6.38
N ARG A 457 -0.65 -26.77 5.13
CA ARG A 457 -0.36 -28.12 4.62
C ARG A 457 0.83 -28.17 3.67
N ARG A 458 1.32 -27.02 3.19
CA ARG A 458 2.31 -26.97 2.10
C ARG A 458 3.62 -26.29 2.48
N LEU A 459 3.62 -25.44 3.50
CA LEU A 459 4.77 -24.69 3.99
C LEU A 459 5.09 -25.07 5.43
N ARG A 460 6.17 -24.47 5.97
CA ARG A 460 6.54 -24.64 7.38
C ARG A 460 5.50 -24.01 8.32
N PRO A 461 5.35 -24.53 9.56
CA PRO A 461 4.52 -23.90 10.58
C PRO A 461 4.92 -22.45 10.88
N SER A 462 6.22 -22.14 10.86
CA SER A 462 6.74 -20.77 11.02
C SER A 462 6.16 -19.78 10.02
N ASP A 463 5.98 -20.23 8.77
CA ASP A 463 5.57 -19.38 7.66
C ASP A 463 4.08 -19.13 7.72
N THR A 464 3.32 -20.19 8.01
CA THR A 464 1.88 -20.10 8.23
C THR A 464 1.57 -19.20 9.44
N ALA A 465 2.30 -19.36 10.54
CA ALA A 465 2.10 -18.56 11.75
C ALA A 465 2.45 -17.07 11.51
N TYR A 466 3.55 -16.80 10.80
CA TYR A 466 3.92 -15.43 10.42
C TYR A 466 2.84 -14.76 9.55
N ALA A 467 2.33 -15.49 8.55
CA ALA A 467 1.25 -14.98 7.71
C ALA A 467 -0.04 -14.76 8.50
N ALA A 468 -0.40 -15.68 9.40
CA ALA A 468 -1.59 -15.57 10.23
C ALA A 468 -1.53 -14.39 11.21
N VAL A 469 -0.40 -14.19 11.91
CA VAL A 469 -0.26 -13.04 12.82
C VAL A 469 -0.21 -11.71 12.05
N SER A 470 0.39 -11.71 10.85
CA SER A 470 0.39 -10.52 9.99
C SER A 470 -1.02 -10.17 9.53
N LEU A 471 -1.80 -11.16 9.08
CA LEU A 471 -3.21 -10.98 8.73
C LEU A 471 -4.01 -10.46 9.94
N LEU A 472 -3.83 -11.07 11.11
CA LEU A 472 -4.53 -10.67 12.34
C LEU A 472 -4.29 -9.19 12.65
N VAL A 473 -3.05 -8.71 12.58
CA VAL A 473 -2.73 -7.30 12.81
C VAL A 473 -3.38 -6.41 11.75
N ILE A 474 -3.34 -6.80 10.48
CA ILE A 474 -3.96 -6.04 9.38
C ILE A 474 -5.47 -5.86 9.60
N VAL A 475 -6.18 -6.92 9.99
CA VAL A 475 -7.64 -6.85 10.18
C VAL A 475 -8.06 -6.35 11.56
N SER A 476 -7.13 -6.21 12.51
CA SER A 476 -7.41 -5.65 13.84
C SER A 476 -7.22 -4.12 13.90
N HIS A 477 -7.08 -3.46 12.75
CA HIS A 477 -6.77 -2.05 12.68
C HIS A 477 -7.60 -1.39 11.60
N VAL A 478 -8.20 -0.24 11.91
CA VAL A 478 -8.93 0.59 10.95
C VAL A 478 -8.33 1.99 10.90
N ASN A 479 -8.37 2.58 9.72
CA ASN A 479 -7.89 3.94 9.47
C ASN A 479 -9.07 4.88 9.16
N GLY A 480 -8.94 6.16 9.50
CA GLY A 480 -10.04 7.12 9.33
C GLY A 480 -10.30 7.61 7.92
N PHE A 481 -9.37 7.44 6.97
CA PHE A 481 -9.64 7.80 5.56
C PHE A 481 -10.20 6.64 4.74
N SER A 482 -9.78 5.40 5.02
CA SER A 482 -10.43 4.19 4.51
C SER A 482 -10.17 3.01 5.47
N PRO A 483 -11.11 2.08 5.70
CA PRO A 483 -10.99 1.09 6.78
C PRO A 483 -9.72 0.24 6.72
N LEU A 484 -9.44 -0.41 5.57
CA LEU A 484 -8.26 -1.25 5.35
C LEU A 484 -7.16 -0.51 4.59
N MET A 485 -7.00 0.79 4.83
CA MET A 485 -5.95 1.59 4.19
C MET A 485 -4.59 0.87 4.22
N SER A 486 -3.94 0.80 3.06
CA SER A 486 -2.63 0.14 2.87
C SER A 486 -2.62 -1.37 3.12
N ALA A 487 -3.75 -2.07 3.29
CA ALA A 487 -3.74 -3.52 3.51
C ALA A 487 -3.08 -4.30 2.35
N LEU A 488 -3.26 -3.85 1.10
CA LEU A 488 -2.55 -4.45 -0.05
C LEU A 488 -1.02 -4.40 0.14
N ARG A 489 -0.49 -3.25 0.57
CA ARG A 489 0.94 -3.03 0.86
C ARG A 489 1.43 -4.03 1.90
N PHE A 490 0.70 -4.21 2.99
CA PHE A 490 1.08 -5.15 4.07
C PHE A 490 0.96 -6.62 3.67
N CYS A 491 -0.12 -6.99 2.96
CA CYS A 491 -0.34 -8.36 2.51
C CYS A 491 0.79 -8.84 1.61
N VAL A 492 1.30 -7.96 0.73
CA VAL A 492 2.41 -8.35 -0.15
C VAL A 492 3.74 -8.48 0.60
N LEU A 493 4.00 -7.67 1.62
CA LEU A 493 5.23 -7.81 2.42
C LEU A 493 5.26 -9.10 3.27
N THR A 494 4.13 -9.81 3.33
CA THR A 494 4.04 -11.13 3.96
C THR A 494 4.72 -12.19 3.08
N TYR A 495 6.04 -12.35 3.26
CA TYR A 495 6.89 -13.19 2.41
C TYR A 495 6.38 -14.63 2.13
N PRO A 496 5.68 -15.33 3.05
CA PRO A 496 5.19 -16.68 2.80
C PRO A 496 4.25 -16.81 1.60
N VAL A 497 3.55 -15.73 1.23
CA VAL A 497 2.70 -15.69 0.02
C VAL A 497 3.55 -16.04 -1.22
N TRP A 498 4.71 -15.42 -1.36
CA TRP A 498 5.60 -15.63 -2.51
C TRP A 498 6.28 -17.00 -2.49
N VAL A 499 6.54 -17.54 -1.29
CA VAL A 499 7.02 -18.92 -1.11
C VAL A 499 5.96 -19.92 -1.61
N LEU A 500 4.70 -19.75 -1.19
CA LEU A 500 3.59 -20.61 -1.59
C LEU A 500 3.37 -20.57 -3.11
N LEU A 501 3.33 -19.37 -3.70
CA LEU A 501 3.09 -19.20 -5.13
C LEU A 501 4.26 -19.76 -5.96
N GLY A 502 5.51 -19.50 -5.56
CA GLY A 502 6.69 -20.04 -6.24
C GLY A 502 6.73 -21.57 -6.27
N ARG A 503 6.30 -22.21 -5.17
CA ARG A 503 6.15 -23.67 -5.06
C ARG A 503 4.96 -24.22 -5.85
N SER A 504 3.85 -23.48 -5.91
CA SER A 504 2.56 -24.03 -6.36
C SER A 504 2.31 -23.92 -7.86
N LEU A 505 3.01 -23.06 -8.60
CA LEU A 505 2.82 -22.93 -10.05
C LEU A 505 3.49 -24.10 -10.80
N PRO A 506 2.74 -25.03 -11.41
CA PRO A 506 3.30 -26.26 -11.95
C PRO A 506 3.98 -26.04 -13.31
N SER A 507 3.38 -25.24 -14.19
CA SER A 507 3.83 -25.06 -15.57
C SER A 507 4.44 -23.67 -15.86
N PRO A 508 5.31 -23.54 -16.89
CA PRO A 508 5.77 -22.24 -17.38
C PRO A 508 4.63 -21.35 -17.91
N GLN A 509 3.53 -21.95 -18.38
CA GLN A 509 2.38 -21.21 -18.90
C GLN A 509 1.60 -20.53 -17.76
N ASP A 510 1.42 -21.21 -16.63
CA ASP A 510 0.76 -20.65 -15.45
C ASP A 510 1.60 -19.54 -14.84
N LEU A 511 2.93 -19.70 -14.82
CA LEU A 511 3.84 -18.62 -14.44
C LEU A 511 3.67 -17.39 -15.34
N ARG A 512 3.65 -17.58 -16.67
CA ARG A 512 3.45 -16.46 -17.60
C ARG A 512 2.11 -15.76 -17.37
N ARG A 513 1.02 -16.51 -17.17
CA ARG A 513 -0.30 -15.94 -16.86
C ARG A 513 -0.27 -15.14 -15.56
N ALA A 514 0.31 -15.71 -14.50
CA ALA A 514 0.45 -15.04 -13.21
C ALA A 514 1.26 -13.74 -13.34
N LEU A 515 2.37 -13.75 -14.07
CA LEU A 515 3.19 -12.55 -14.30
C LEU A 515 2.44 -11.47 -15.08
N VAL A 516 1.62 -11.84 -16.07
CA VAL A 516 0.80 -10.87 -16.82
C VAL A 516 -0.26 -10.25 -15.90
N VAL A 517 -0.98 -11.06 -15.12
CA VAL A 517 -2.01 -10.57 -14.19
C VAL A 517 -1.38 -9.66 -13.11
N LEU A 518 -0.28 -10.10 -12.51
CA LEU A 518 0.43 -9.33 -11.49
C LEU A 518 1.04 -8.05 -12.06
N GLY A 519 1.59 -8.08 -13.28
CA GLY A 519 2.12 -6.90 -13.95
C GLY A 519 1.01 -5.88 -14.27
N ALA A 520 -0.14 -6.35 -14.76
CA ALA A 520 -1.30 -5.50 -15.00
C ALA A 520 -1.83 -4.88 -13.69
N LEU A 521 -1.91 -5.68 -12.61
CA LEU A 521 -2.31 -5.19 -11.30
C LEU A 521 -1.31 -4.16 -10.75
N THR A 522 -0.02 -4.37 -10.95
CA THR A 522 1.02 -3.41 -10.55
C THR A 522 0.87 -2.08 -11.27
N LEU A 523 0.62 -2.10 -12.58
CA LEU A 523 0.36 -0.89 -13.36
C LEU A 523 -0.93 -0.20 -12.87
N LEU A 524 -2.01 -0.96 -12.67
CA LEU A 524 -3.27 -0.41 -12.15
C LEU A 524 -3.08 0.26 -10.79
N VAL A 525 -2.38 -0.39 -9.86
CA VAL A 525 -2.08 0.15 -8.53
C VAL A 525 -1.21 1.41 -8.64
N THR A 526 -0.19 1.39 -9.49
CA THR A 526 0.72 2.54 -9.67
C THR A 526 -0.01 3.75 -10.26
N LEU A 527 -0.85 3.53 -11.26
CA LEU A 527 -1.67 4.57 -11.88
C LEU A 527 -2.76 5.06 -10.91
N GLY A 528 -3.39 4.15 -10.17
CA GLY A 528 -4.40 4.48 -9.15
C GLY A 528 -3.84 5.33 -8.02
N ILE A 529 -2.69 4.96 -7.45
CA ILE A 529 -1.99 5.76 -6.43
C ILE A 529 -1.58 7.13 -6.97
N SER A 530 -1.21 7.21 -8.26
CA SER A 530 -0.82 8.48 -8.88
C SER A 530 -2.02 9.36 -9.26
N GLY A 531 -3.20 8.77 -9.51
CA GLY A 531 -4.41 9.48 -9.91
C GLY A 531 -5.36 9.86 -8.76
N TYR A 532 -5.31 9.14 -7.62
CA TYR A 532 -6.25 9.37 -6.50
C TYR A 532 -6.12 10.76 -5.85
N HIS A 533 -4.99 11.44 -6.05
CA HIS A 533 -4.77 12.81 -5.56
C HIS A 533 -5.13 13.91 -6.57
N MET A 534 -5.65 13.58 -7.76
CA MET A 534 -6.13 14.57 -8.72
C MET A 534 -7.66 14.83 -8.63
N VAL A 535 -8.39 14.13 -7.75
CA VAL A 535 -9.87 14.14 -7.71
C VAL A 535 -10.45 14.51 -6.34
N GLN A 536 -9.62 14.90 -5.38
CA GLN A 536 -10.04 15.60 -4.16
C GLN A 536 -9.45 17.01 -4.18
#